data_AF-A0A7T0C3L9-F1
#
_entry.id   AF-A0A7T0C3L9-F1
#
_cell.length_a   1.000
_cell.length_b   1.000
_cell.length_c   1.000
_cell.angle_alpha   90.00
_cell.angle_beta   90.00
_cell.angle_gamma   90.00
#
_symmetry.space_group_name_H-M   'P 1'
#
loop_
_entity.id
_entity.type
_entity.pdbx_description
1 polymer ?
#
loop_
_entity_poly.entity_id
_entity_poly.type
_entity_poly.pdbx_seq_one_letter_code
_entity_poly.pdbx_strand_id
1 'polypeptide(L)'
;MQIDDKGKIWVKGSFRPVPAVRVGDAFHLLGNEMDHEPDVWLEGEYLYVDWHDPKARVRLGRRIPLGLEAKIPGTLFNGFEQTKHQDVLSVDFNAEGVESVTFKADEYLARNLSSLSGNEFFQQMLIEKNG
;
A
#
# COMPACT_ATOMS: atom_id res chain seq x y z
N MET A 1 0.87 -16.80 5.16
CA MET A 1 1.51 -15.50 5.45
C MET A 1 0.42 -14.56 5.97
N GLN A 2 0.73 -13.68 6.92
CA GLN A 2 -0.25 -12.74 7.49
C GLN A 2 0.40 -11.37 7.65
N ILE A 3 -0.42 -10.33 7.79
CA ILE A 3 0.05 -9.02 8.25
C ILE A 3 0.17 -9.11 9.77
N ASP A 4 1.38 -8.97 10.29
CA ASP A 4 1.66 -9.16 11.72
C ASP A 4 1.37 -7.91 12.55
N ASP A 5 1.50 -6.74 11.95
CA ASP A 5 1.22 -5.46 12.60
C ASP A 5 1.00 -4.36 11.56
N LYS A 6 0.37 -3.26 11.96
CA LYS A 6 0.17 -2.09 11.10
C LYS A 6 0.33 -0.79 11.87
N GLY A 7 0.75 0.25 11.19
CA GLY A 7 0.94 1.55 11.82
C GLY A 7 1.45 2.58 10.84
N LYS A 8 2.23 3.53 11.35
CA LYS A 8 2.86 4.58 10.54
C LYS A 8 4.34 4.65 10.85
N ILE A 9 5.14 4.90 9.83
CA ILE A 9 6.59 5.07 9.93
C ILE A 9 6.91 6.53 9.58
N TRP A 10 7.70 7.19 10.43
CA TRP A 10 8.27 8.48 10.09
C TRP A 10 9.49 8.27 9.20
N VAL A 11 9.36 8.60 7.91
CA VAL A 11 10.44 8.51 6.94
C VAL A 11 11.10 9.89 6.81
N LYS A 12 12.43 9.93 6.87
CA LYS A 12 13.19 11.18 6.72
C LYS A 12 12.89 11.83 5.37
N GLY A 13 12.52 13.11 5.39
CA GLY A 13 12.17 13.86 4.17
C GLY A 13 10.69 13.76 3.77
N SER A 14 9.90 12.89 4.42
CA SER A 14 8.45 12.92 4.28
C SER A 14 7.84 14.08 5.07
N PHE A 15 6.78 14.69 4.53
CA PHE A 15 6.02 15.74 5.21
C PHE A 15 5.17 15.20 6.37
N ARG A 16 4.91 13.88 6.40
CA ARG A 16 4.04 13.22 7.38
C ARG A 16 4.42 11.75 7.60
N PRO A 17 3.97 11.10 8.70
CA PRO A 17 4.13 9.67 8.88
C PRO A 17 3.45 8.91 7.73
N VAL A 18 4.11 7.89 7.21
CA VAL A 18 3.64 7.08 6.09
C VAL A 18 2.99 5.81 6.63
N PRO A 19 1.72 5.50 6.28
CA PRO A 19 1.11 4.21 6.56
C PRO A 19 1.99 3.05 6.15
N ALA A 20 2.08 2.04 7.01
CA ALA A 20 2.95 0.89 6.83
C ALA A 20 2.39 -0.37 7.50
N VAL A 21 2.80 -1.53 6.99
CA VAL A 21 2.54 -2.83 7.60
C VAL A 21 3.83 -3.58 7.85
N ARG A 22 3.81 -4.50 8.83
CA ARG A 22 4.86 -5.47 9.05
C ARG A 22 4.41 -6.85 8.59
N VAL A 23 5.26 -7.52 7.80
CA VAL A 23 5.07 -8.90 7.34
C VAL A 23 6.38 -9.65 7.60
N GLY A 24 6.37 -10.56 8.57
CA GLY A 24 7.60 -11.14 9.11
C GLY A 24 8.50 -10.05 9.70
N ASP A 25 9.73 -10.00 9.20
CA ASP A 25 10.74 -9.02 9.61
C ASP A 25 10.76 -7.76 8.71
N ALA A 26 9.98 -7.74 7.64
CA ALA A 26 9.95 -6.64 6.69
C ALA A 26 8.84 -5.63 7.01
N PHE A 27 9.15 -4.35 6.85
CA PHE A 27 8.18 -3.26 6.90
C PHE A 27 7.92 -2.74 5.49
N HIS A 28 6.67 -2.63 5.10
CA HIS A 28 6.28 -2.12 3.78
C HIS A 28 5.55 -0.80 3.95
N LEU A 29 6.07 0.25 3.32
CA LEU A 29 5.36 1.52 3.21
C LEU A 29 4.22 1.35 2.20
N LEU A 30 3.05 1.91 2.50
CA LEU A 30 1.85 1.73 1.68
C LEU A 30 1.59 2.87 0.69
N GLY A 31 2.25 4.01 0.91
CA GLY A 31 2.00 5.26 0.20
C GLY A 31 1.59 6.41 1.11
N ASN A 32 1.50 7.61 0.55
CA ASN A 32 1.11 8.81 1.29
C ASN A 32 0.18 9.72 0.48
N GLU A 33 -0.61 9.18 -0.44
CA GLU A 33 -1.40 9.96 -1.40
C GLU A 33 -2.73 10.49 -0.86
N MET A 34 -3.34 9.83 0.13
CA MET A 34 -4.61 10.27 0.72
C MET A 34 -4.54 10.29 2.25
N ASP A 35 -5.58 10.77 2.91
CA ASP A 35 -5.54 11.00 4.37
C ASP A 35 -6.02 9.80 5.21
N HIS A 36 -6.84 8.92 4.63
CA HIS A 36 -7.36 7.72 5.29
C HIS A 36 -6.46 6.52 5.05
N GLU A 37 -6.53 5.47 5.87
CA GLU A 37 -5.72 4.28 5.64
C GLU A 37 -6.27 3.44 4.47
N PRO A 38 -5.42 2.86 3.62
CA PRO A 38 -5.86 1.94 2.58
C PRO A 38 -6.25 0.58 3.18
N ASP A 39 -7.07 -0.18 2.46
CA ASP A 39 -7.26 -1.60 2.70
C ASP A 39 -6.04 -2.38 2.21
N VAL A 40 -5.65 -3.42 2.95
CA VAL A 40 -4.45 -4.20 2.68
C VAL A 40 -4.67 -5.70 2.91
N TRP A 41 -4.11 -6.52 2.04
CA TRP A 41 -4.12 -7.99 2.20
C TRP A 41 -2.92 -8.63 1.50
N LEU A 42 -2.66 -9.89 1.85
CA LEU A 42 -1.63 -10.71 1.23
C LEU A 42 -2.26 -11.75 0.31
N GLU A 43 -1.70 -11.92 -0.88
CA GLU A 43 -2.06 -13.00 -1.80
C GLU A 43 -0.81 -13.44 -2.58
N GLY A 44 -0.46 -14.72 -2.43
CA GLY A 44 0.80 -15.27 -2.94
C GLY A 44 2.02 -14.55 -2.34
N GLU A 45 2.94 -14.13 -3.20
CA GLU A 45 4.18 -13.42 -2.84
C GLU A 45 4.02 -11.89 -2.83
N TYR A 46 2.80 -11.39 -2.72
CA TYR A 46 2.50 -9.97 -2.87
C TYR A 46 1.64 -9.41 -1.73
N LEU A 47 1.95 -8.16 -1.37
CA LEU A 47 1.09 -7.27 -0.58
C LEU A 47 0.29 -6.39 -1.53
N TYR A 48 -1.03 -6.41 -1.35
CA TYR A 48 -1.98 -5.58 -2.07
C TYR A 48 -2.40 -4.40 -1.21
N VAL A 49 -2.49 -3.23 -1.83
CA VAL A 49 -2.90 -1.96 -1.20
C VAL A 49 -3.97 -1.31 -2.05
N ASP A 50 -5.19 -1.24 -1.52
CA ASP A 50 -6.32 -0.57 -2.17
C ASP A 50 -6.68 0.70 -1.42
N TRP A 51 -6.49 1.83 -2.07
CA TRP A 51 -6.83 3.12 -1.51
C TRP A 51 -8.00 3.70 -2.29
N HIS A 52 -9.19 3.68 -1.69
CA HIS A 52 -10.45 3.98 -2.36
C HIS A 52 -11.20 5.13 -1.70
N ASP A 53 -11.32 6.26 -2.42
CA ASP A 53 -12.18 7.37 -2.03
C ASP A 53 -13.27 7.60 -3.08
N PRO A 54 -14.46 6.99 -2.90
CA PRO A 54 -15.59 7.23 -3.79
C PRO A 54 -16.09 8.67 -3.80
N LYS A 55 -15.93 9.42 -2.71
CA LYS A 55 -16.37 10.82 -2.63
C LYS A 55 -15.46 11.72 -3.47
N ALA A 56 -14.15 11.50 -3.38
CA ALA A 56 -13.17 12.18 -4.22
C ALA A 56 -13.09 11.60 -5.64
N ARG A 57 -13.75 10.46 -5.92
CA ARG A 57 -13.69 9.72 -7.19
C ARG A 57 -12.25 9.34 -7.54
N VAL A 58 -11.52 8.83 -6.56
CA VAL A 58 -10.14 8.37 -6.70
C VAL A 58 -10.03 6.93 -6.22
N ARG A 59 -9.29 6.12 -6.97
CA ARG A 59 -8.83 4.82 -6.51
C ARG A 59 -7.38 4.60 -6.92
N LEU A 60 -6.56 4.14 -5.98
CA LEU A 60 -5.18 3.79 -6.19
C LEU A 60 -4.98 2.35 -5.75
N GLY A 61 -4.42 1.53 -6.63
CA GLY A 61 -4.03 0.16 -6.32
C GLY A 61 -2.52 0.02 -6.37
N ARG A 62 -1.94 -0.71 -5.41
CA ARG A 62 -0.54 -1.19 -5.49
C ARG A 62 -0.45 -2.68 -5.24
N ARG A 63 0.45 -3.31 -5.98
CA ARG A 63 0.92 -4.67 -5.76
C ARG A 63 2.42 -4.61 -5.48
N ILE A 64 2.80 -4.93 -4.25
CA ILE A 64 4.19 -4.85 -3.76
C ILE A 64 4.71 -6.28 -3.54
N PRO A 65 5.75 -6.72 -4.26
CA PRO A 65 6.38 -8.01 -3.99
C PRO A 65 6.98 -8.05 -2.57
N LEU A 66 6.74 -9.15 -1.85
CA LEU A 66 7.18 -9.31 -0.47
C LEU A 66 8.69 -9.55 -0.35
N GLY A 67 9.32 -10.06 -1.41
CA GLY A 67 10.77 -10.27 -1.50
C GLY A 67 11.59 -9.01 -1.80
N LEU A 68 10.97 -7.83 -1.89
CA LEU A 68 11.71 -6.59 -2.13
C LEU A 68 12.56 -6.22 -0.92
N GLU A 69 13.76 -5.70 -1.21
CA GLU A 69 14.72 -5.30 -0.19
C GLU A 69 14.28 -4.00 0.52
N ALA A 70 14.30 -4.00 1.85
CA ALA A 70 14.01 -2.84 2.66
C ALA A 70 15.21 -1.88 2.68
N LYS A 71 15.03 -0.67 2.14
CA LYS A 71 16.12 0.32 1.96
C LYS A 71 15.82 1.68 2.58
N ILE A 72 14.56 1.96 2.89
CA ILE A 72 14.14 3.29 3.32
C ILE A 72 14.23 3.38 4.84
N PRO A 73 15.16 4.19 5.38
CA PRO A 73 15.27 4.36 6.82
C PRO A 73 14.09 5.19 7.35
N GLY A 74 13.54 4.74 8.49
CA GLY A 74 12.52 5.46 9.22
C GLY A 74 12.41 4.98 10.65
N THR A 75 11.56 5.64 11.42
CA THR A 75 11.28 5.29 12.82
C THR A 75 9.81 4.91 12.94
N LEU A 76 9.49 3.81 13.62
CA LEU A 76 8.10 3.45 13.90
C LEU A 76 7.44 4.59 14.67
N PHE A 77 6.33 5.15 14.19
CA PHE A 77 5.75 6.35 14.79
C PHE A 77 4.59 6.01 15.72
N ASN A 78 3.49 5.46 15.18
CA ASN A 78 2.32 5.04 15.95
C ASN A 78 1.59 3.88 15.27
N GLY A 79 0.59 3.31 15.94
CA GLY A 79 -0.27 2.25 15.43
C GLY A 79 0.27 0.83 15.60
N PHE A 80 1.60 0.65 15.57
CA PHE A 80 2.23 -0.64 15.82
C PHE A 80 2.05 -1.06 17.28
N GLU A 81 1.12 -1.98 17.53
CA GLU A 81 0.77 -2.44 18.89
C GLU A 81 1.56 -3.70 19.30
N GLN A 82 2.00 -4.49 18.32
CA GLN A 82 2.71 -5.76 18.54
C GLN A 82 4.22 -5.64 18.26
N THR A 83 4.66 -4.46 17.82
CA THR A 83 6.05 -4.17 17.46
C THR A 83 6.60 -3.06 18.35
N LYS A 84 7.74 -3.30 18.99
CA LYS A 84 8.38 -2.28 19.82
C LYS A 84 8.90 -1.13 18.96
N HIS A 85 8.76 0.09 19.48
CA HIS A 85 9.29 1.30 18.85
C HIS A 85 10.81 1.18 18.62
N GLN A 86 11.23 1.35 17.37
CA GLN A 86 12.63 1.27 16.94
C GLN A 86 12.82 1.97 15.59
N ASP A 87 14.07 2.22 15.23
CA ASP A 87 14.44 2.55 13.85
C ASP A 87 14.41 1.29 12.98
N VAL A 88 13.94 1.44 11.74
CA VAL A 88 13.73 0.35 10.81
C VAL A 88 14.16 0.74 9.40
N LEU A 89 14.47 -0.28 8.60
CA LEU A 89 14.45 -0.16 7.14
C LEU A 89 13.09 -0.64 6.63
N SER A 90 12.58 0.03 5.61
CA SER A 90 11.30 -0.30 5.00
C SER A 90 11.40 -0.41 3.48
N VAL A 91 10.53 -1.23 2.90
CA VAL A 91 10.34 -1.37 1.45
C VAL A 91 9.61 -0.13 0.95
N ASP A 92 10.18 0.52 -0.06
CA ASP A 92 9.58 1.68 -0.72
C ASP A 92 8.40 1.24 -1.60
N PHE A 93 7.28 1.96 -1.51
CA PHE A 93 6.13 1.76 -2.40
C PHE A 93 6.38 2.26 -3.83
N ASN A 94 7.52 2.92 -4.08
CA ASN A 94 8.00 3.29 -5.42
C ASN A 94 9.21 2.46 -5.88
N ALA A 95 9.57 1.40 -5.16
CA ALA A 95 10.67 0.53 -5.56
C ALA A 95 10.42 -0.15 -6.91
N GLU A 96 11.50 -0.46 -7.62
CA GLU A 96 11.43 -1.28 -8.83
C GLU A 96 10.75 -2.63 -8.52
N GLY A 97 9.80 -3.02 -9.36
CA GLY A 97 8.98 -4.21 -9.16
C GLY A 97 7.65 -3.97 -8.43
N VAL A 98 7.43 -2.79 -7.84
CA VAL A 98 6.09 -2.39 -7.37
C VAL A 98 5.23 -1.98 -8.57
N GLU A 99 4.08 -2.60 -8.71
CA GLU A 99 3.09 -2.21 -9.71
C GLU A 99 2.05 -1.31 -9.08
N SER A 100 1.71 -0.21 -9.76
CA SER A 100 0.72 0.74 -9.28
C SER A 100 -0.16 1.27 -10.41
N VAL A 101 -1.42 1.52 -10.07
CA VAL A 101 -2.40 2.20 -10.94
C VAL A 101 -3.13 3.24 -10.12
N THR A 102 -3.48 4.36 -10.74
CA THR A 102 -4.29 5.40 -10.10
C THR A 102 -5.30 5.93 -11.10
N PHE A 103 -6.56 5.92 -10.71
CA PHE A 103 -7.66 6.43 -11.50
C PHE A 103 -8.34 7.56 -10.75
N LYS A 104 -8.66 8.64 -11.46
CA LYS A 104 -9.26 9.86 -10.90
C LYS A 104 -10.39 10.35 -11.78
N ALA A 105 -11.37 11.04 -11.17
CA ALA A 105 -12.42 11.79 -11.85
C ALA A 105 -13.11 10.99 -12.96
N ASP A 106 -12.99 11.43 -14.22
CA ASP A 106 -13.73 10.85 -15.34
C ASP A 106 -13.33 9.40 -15.62
N GLU A 107 -12.04 9.04 -15.46
CA GLU A 107 -11.61 7.66 -15.68
C GLU A 107 -12.14 6.72 -14.59
N TYR A 108 -12.22 7.20 -13.35
CA TYR A 108 -12.83 6.47 -12.25
C TYR A 108 -14.31 6.16 -12.53
N LEU A 109 -15.05 7.16 -13.04
CA LEU A 109 -16.47 7.02 -13.35
C LEU A 109 -16.69 6.13 -14.58
N ALA A 110 -15.92 6.34 -15.66
CA ALA A 110 -16.03 5.57 -16.90
C ALA A 110 -15.82 4.07 -16.69
N ARG A 111 -14.97 3.70 -15.72
CA ARG A 111 -14.68 2.32 -15.34
C ARG A 111 -15.58 1.78 -14.23
N ASN A 112 -16.53 2.58 -13.74
CA ASN A 112 -17.45 2.23 -12.65
C ASN A 112 -16.72 1.70 -11.39
N LEU A 113 -15.58 2.31 -11.04
CA LEU A 113 -14.67 1.81 -10.00
C LEU A 113 -15.26 1.86 -8.58
N SER A 114 -16.35 2.60 -8.35
CA SER A 114 -17.05 2.61 -7.07
C SER A 114 -17.78 1.30 -6.78
N SER A 115 -18.10 0.52 -7.82
CA SER A 115 -18.85 -0.73 -7.69
C SER A 115 -17.98 -1.97 -7.46
N LEU A 116 -16.68 -1.87 -7.74
CA LEU A 116 -15.75 -3.00 -7.65
C LEU A 116 -15.24 -3.17 -6.22
N SER A 117 -15.20 -4.41 -5.72
CA SER A 117 -14.40 -4.76 -4.55
C SER A 117 -12.90 -4.60 -4.84
N GLY A 118 -12.06 -4.63 -3.79
CA GLY A 118 -10.60 -4.59 -3.95
C GLY A 118 -10.10 -5.67 -4.90
N ASN A 119 -10.49 -6.92 -4.67
CA ASN A 119 -10.09 -8.05 -5.52
C ASN A 119 -10.52 -7.85 -6.98
N GLU A 120 -11.78 -7.48 -7.24
CA GLU A 120 -12.25 -7.26 -8.62
C GLU A 120 -11.48 -6.13 -9.31
N PHE A 121 -11.18 -5.05 -8.59
CA PHE A 121 -10.38 -3.95 -9.10
C PHE A 121 -8.97 -4.42 -9.49
N PHE A 122 -8.30 -5.22 -8.66
CA PHE A 122 -6.96 -5.75 -8.97
C PHE A 122 -6.97 -6.75 -10.13
N GLN A 123 -7.98 -7.63 -10.20
CA GLN A 123 -8.12 -8.57 -11.33
C GLN A 123 -8.24 -7.83 -12.66
N GLN A 124 -9.11 -6.82 -12.74
CA GLN A 124 -9.36 -6.09 -13.98
C GLN A 124 -8.24 -5.11 -14.35
N MET A 125 -7.60 -4.46 -13.37
CA MET A 125 -6.73 -3.31 -13.65
C MET A 125 -5.23 -3.62 -13.57
N LEU A 126 -4.84 -4.70 -12.90
CA LEU A 126 -3.44 -5.06 -12.68
C LEU A 126 -3.09 -6.46 -13.21
N ILE A 127 -4.03 -7.43 -13.20
CA ILE A 127 -3.75 -8.80 -13.66
C ILE A 127 -3.98 -8.98 -15.16
N GLU A 128 -4.99 -8.33 -15.76
CA GLU A 128 -5.25 -8.36 -17.22
C GLU A 128 -4.12 -7.73 -18.08
N LYS A 129 -3.10 -7.10 -17.48
CA LYS A 129 -1.89 -6.65 -18.18
C LYS A 129 -0.88 -7.75 -18.49
N ASN A 130 -1.03 -8.94 -17.89
CA ASN A 130 -0.10 -10.07 -18.02
C ASN A 130 -0.77 -11.36 -18.55
N GLY A 131 -1.99 -11.26 -19.07
CA GLY A 131 -2.76 -12.38 -19.67
C GLY A 131 -2.73 -12.37 -21.19
#